data_AF-A0A932H5B3-F1
#
_entry.id   AF-A0A932H5B3-F1
#
_cell.length_a   1.000
_cell.length_b   1.000
_cell.length_c   1.000
_cell.angle_alpha   90.00
_cell.angle_beta   90.00
_cell.angle_gamma   90.00
#
_symmetry.space_group_name_H-M   'P 1'
#
loop_
_entity.id
_entity.type
_entity.pdbx_description
1 polymer ?
#
loop_
_entity_poly.entity_id
_entity_poly.type
_entity_poly.pdbx_seq_one_letter_code
_entity_poly.pdbx_strand_id
1 'polypeptide(L)' 'MAEDLQIKREIVLEADAETLEKMRKEGRARGFTVYCDEAERTGGDNSAPPPLAYFGLSLAF' A
#
# COMPACT_ATOMS: atom_id res chain seq x y z
N MET A 1 28.34 31.15 16.97
CA MET A 1 26.93 30.73 16.91
C MET A 1 26.85 29.76 15.75
N ALA A 2 26.75 28.46 16.04
CA ALA A 2 26.57 27.47 14.98
C ALA A 2 25.12 27.57 14.53
N GLU A 3 24.92 27.87 13.26
CA GLU A 3 23.59 27.94 12.66
C GLU A 3 23.00 26.52 12.68
N ASP A 4 21.88 26.34 13.38
CA ASP A 4 21.15 25.07 13.41
C ASP A 4 20.71 24.72 11.99
N LEU A 5 21.47 23.82 11.36
CA LEU A 5 21.19 23.34 10.01
C LEU A 5 19.93 22.46 10.07
N GLN A 6 18.75 23.04 9.83
CA GLN A 6 17.50 22.29 9.78
C GLN A 6 17.49 21.40 8.52
N ILE A 7 17.82 20.13 8.69
CA ILE A 7 17.75 19.13 7.62
C ILE A 7 16.27 18.79 7.36
N LYS A 8 15.67 19.40 6.33
CA LYS A 8 14.35 19.00 5.83
C LYS A 8 14.50 17.75 4.96
N ARG A 9 13.90 16.63 5.37
CA ARG A 9 13.75 15.43 4.53
C ARG A 9 12.31 15.34 4.07
N GLU A 10 12.11 15.23 2.76
CA GLU A 10 10.81 15.06 2.15
C GLU A 10 10.76 13.69 1.49
N ILE A 11 9.70 12.93 1.77
CA ILE A 11 9.44 11.63 1.17
C ILE A 11 8.11 11.75 0.42
N VAL A 12 8.17 11.66 -0.91
CA VAL A 12 6.98 11.61 -1.76
C VAL A 12 6.65 10.16 -2.07
N LEU A 13 5.39 9.79 -1.79
CA LEU A 13 4.80 8.50 -2.10
C LEU A 13 3.68 8.74 -3.11
N GLU A 14 3.78 8.09 -4.26
CA GLU A 14 2.76 8.15 -5.31
C GLU A 14 2.42 6.72 -5.71
N ALA A 15 1.12 6.45 -5.81
CA ALA A 15 0.59 5.17 -6.23
C ALA A 15 -0.78 5.38 -6.88
N ASP A 16 -1.02 4.67 -7.98
CA ASP A 16 -2.34 4.54 -8.58
C ASP A 16 -3.01 3.27 -8.08
N ALA A 17 -4.31 3.31 -7.84
CA ALA A 17 -5.07 2.13 -7.47
C ALA A 17 -6.45 2.13 -8.10
N GLU A 18 -6.89 0.95 -8.54
CA GLU A 18 -8.22 0.73 -9.07
C GLU A 18 -8.91 -0.44 -8.34
N THR A 19 -10.21 -0.30 -8.11
CA THR A 19 -11.04 -1.40 -7.62
C THR A 19 -11.53 -2.19 -8.82
N LEU A 20 -11.30 -3.50 -8.79
CA LEU A 20 -11.75 -4.44 -9.80
C LEU A 20 -13.09 -5.05 -9.36
N GLU A 21 -13.49 -6.15 -9.96
CA GLU A 21 -14.69 -6.86 -9.54
C GLU A 21 -14.59 -7.36 -8.09
N LYS A 22 -15.74 -7.37 -7.41
CA LYS A 22 -15.88 -7.74 -5.99
C LYS A 22 -14.98 -6.86 -5.09
N MET A 23 -14.09 -7.49 -4.31
CA MET A 23 -13.22 -6.80 -3.36
C MET A 23 -11.76 -6.72 -3.82
N ARG A 24 -11.47 -7.21 -5.02
CA ARG A 24 -10.11 -7.20 -5.59
C ARG A 24 -9.72 -5.79 -6.02
N LYS A 25 -8.45 -5.43 -5.81
CA LYS A 25 -7.89 -4.15 -6.25
C LYS A 25 -6.51 -4.38 -6.85
N GLU A 26 -6.16 -3.56 -7.82
CA GLU A 26 -4.81 -3.49 -8.39
C GLU A 26 -4.22 -2.12 -8.05
N GLY A 27 -3.04 -2.13 -7.43
CA GLY A 27 -2.25 -0.94 -7.12
C GLY A 27 -0.95 -0.94 -7.90
N ARG A 28 -0.51 0.22 -8.36
CA ARG A 28 0.75 0.41 -9.08
C ARG A 28 1.57 1.49 -8.37
N ALA A 29 2.75 1.13 -7.89
CA ALA A 29 3.65 2.04 -7.20
C ALA A 29 5.11 1.75 -7.58
N ARG A 30 5.86 2.77 -8.01
CA ARG A 30 7.30 2.67 -8.34
C ARG A 30 7.67 1.49 -9.25
N GLY A 31 6.83 1.20 -10.25
CA GLY A 31 7.05 0.11 -11.22
C GLY A 31 6.62 -1.28 -10.75
N PHE A 32 6.05 -1.42 -9.54
CA PHE A 32 5.50 -2.67 -9.03
C PHE A 32 3.98 -2.66 -9.07
N THR A 33 3.41 -3.79 -9.48
CA THR A 33 1.98 -4.06 -9.37
C THR A 33 1.72 -4.89 -8.12
N VAL A 34 0.79 -4.45 -7.28
CA VAL A 34 0.33 -5.13 -6.07
C VAL A 34 -1.14 -5.42 -6.21
N TYR A 35 -1.54 -6.66 -5.95
CA TYR A 35 -2.95 -7.02 -5.83
C TYR A 35 -3.33 -7.09 -4.37
N CYS A 36 -4.52 -6.61 -4.03
CA CYS A 36 -5.15 -6.95 -2.76
C CYS A 36 -6.54 -7.51 -2.99
N ASP A 37 -6.96 -8.39 -2.08
CA ASP A 37 -8.28 -9.00 -2.10
C ASP A 37 -8.71 -9.32 -0.68
N GLU A 38 -10.01 -9.25 -0.44
CA GLU A 38 -10.59 -9.60 0.85
C GLU A 38 -10.87 -11.09 0.93
N ALA A 39 -11.10 -11.61 2.14
CA ALA A 39 -11.53 -12.99 2.32
C ALA A 39 -12.98 -13.20 1.83
N GLU A 40 -13.35 -14.45 1.57
CA GLU A 40 -14.73 -14.81 1.18
C GLU A 40 -15.79 -14.32 2.18
N ARG A 41 -15.48 -14.38 3.48
CA ARG A 41 -16.39 -13.91 4.55
C ARG A 41 -16.71 -12.41 4.48
N THR A 42 -15.89 -11.63 3.78
CA THR A 42 -16.04 -10.18 3.56
C THR A 42 -16.37 -9.85 2.11
N GLY A 43 -16.66 -10.86 1.28
CA GLY A 43 -17.12 -10.71 -0.11
C GLY A 43 -16.00 -10.66 -1.16
N GLY A 44 -14.76 -11.00 -0.79
CA GLY A 44 -13.65 -11.17 -1.74
C GLY A 44 -13.45 -12.62 -2.15
N ASP A 45 -12.41 -12.88 -2.94
CA ASP A 45 -12.07 -14.23 -3.45
C ASP A 45 -10.85 -14.83 -2.75
N ASN A 46 -10.30 -14.15 -1.72
CA ASN A 46 -9.09 -14.55 -1.01
C ASN A 46 -7.90 -14.84 -1.95
N SER A 47 -7.85 -14.18 -3.10
CA SER A 47 -6.88 -14.41 -4.18
C SER A 47 -5.56 -13.66 -4.00
N ALA A 48 -5.53 -12.70 -3.09
CA ALA A 48 -4.37 -11.91 -2.68
C ALA A 48 -4.52 -11.49 -1.21
N PRO A 49 -3.45 -11.05 -0.53
CA PRO A 49 -3.55 -10.55 0.84
C PRO A 49 -4.50 -9.34 0.94
N PRO A 50 -5.27 -9.21 2.03
CA PRO A 50 -6.11 -8.04 2.25
C PRO A 50 -5.26 -6.79 2.52
N PRO A 51 -5.79 -5.57 2.29
CA PRO A 51 -5.05 -4.32 2.50
C PRO A 51 -4.39 -4.21 3.89
N LEU A 52 -5.07 -4.68 4.94
CA LEU A 52 -4.54 -4.67 6.31
C LEU A 52 -3.32 -5.58 6.50
N ALA A 53 -3.20 -6.66 5.72
CA ALA A 53 -2.01 -7.51 5.76
C ALA A 53 -0.78 -6.78 5.20
N TYR A 54 -0.93 -6.05 4.08
CA TYR A 54 0.13 -5.20 3.53
C TYR A 54 0.54 -4.10 4.50
N PHE A 55 -0.43 -3.41 5.11
CA PHE A 55 -0.15 -2.39 6.12
C PHE A 55 0.60 -2.99 7.32
N GLY A 56 0.15 -4.14 7.84
CA GLY A 56 0.83 -4.81 8.95
C GLY A 56 2.28 -5.19 8.62
N LEU A 57 2.53 -5.72 7.42
CA LEU A 57 3.89 -6.05 6.96
C LEU A 57 4.77 -4.82 6.78
N SER A 58 4.22 -3.68 6.32
CA SER A 58 4.96 -2.42 6.17
C SER A 58 5.44 -1.79 7.49
N LEU A 59 4.91 -2.26 8.63
CA LEU A 59 5.41 -1.90 9.95
C LEU A 59 6.56 -2.82 10.40
N ALA A 60 6.61 -4.04 9.85
CA ALA A 60 7.62 -5.03 10.20
C ALA A 60 8.92 -4.86 9.40
N PHE A 61 8.84 -4.36 8.17
CA PHE A 61 9.96 -3.99 7.30
C PHE A 61 9.59 -2.80 6.41
#